data_AF-A0A6I4STS4-F1
#
_entry.id   AF-A0A6I4STS4-F1
#
_cell.length_a   1.000
_cell.length_b   1.000
_cell.length_c   1.000
_cell.angle_alpha   90.00
_cell.angle_beta   90.00
_cell.angle_gamma   90.00
#
_symmetry.space_group_name_H-M   'P 1'
#
loop_
_entity.id
_entity.type
_entity.pdbx_description
1 polymer ?
#
loop_
_entity_poly.entity_id
_entity_poly.type
_entity_poly.pdbx_seq_one_letter_code
_entity_poly.pdbx_strand_id
1 'polypeptide(L)'
;MKGRRLSGAGRGVRSNGRSKRSGPFVRIPNFVFDSPAYRSLKPGPRALLSEIIRRYNGSNNGHIGLGVREACAALNMKDKDTVNGFFKELVGKGFIVCVRSGGFNMKDPSSRRASEWRITWERAADEPPTKEFMRWKPELLRS
;
A
#
# COMPACT_ATOMS: atom_id res chain seq x y z
N MET A 1 -62.21 -14.67 -0.13
CA MET A 1 -61.22 -13.60 -0.41
C MET A 1 -59.82 -14.14 -0.15
N LYS A 2 -58.96 -14.22 -1.18
CA LYS A 2 -57.63 -14.86 -1.13
C LYS A 2 -56.58 -13.91 -0.53
N GLY A 3 -55.76 -14.45 0.38
CA GLY A 3 -54.68 -13.73 1.07
C GLY A 3 -53.57 -13.25 0.13
N ARG A 4 -53.12 -12.02 0.37
CA ARG A 4 -51.98 -11.38 -0.31
C ARG A 4 -50.67 -11.93 0.28
N ARG A 5 -49.96 -12.76 -0.47
CA ARG A 5 -48.57 -13.13 -0.16
C ARG A 5 -47.65 -11.96 -0.53
N LEU A 6 -47.00 -11.36 0.47
CA LEU A 6 -45.86 -10.48 0.26
C LEU A 6 -44.67 -11.33 -0.17
N SER A 7 -44.25 -11.21 -1.43
CA SER A 7 -43.02 -11.82 -1.93
C SER A 7 -41.82 -11.13 -1.28
N GLY A 8 -41.07 -11.89 -0.48
CA GLY A 8 -39.84 -11.41 0.16
C GLY A 8 -38.82 -10.94 -0.86
N ALA A 9 -38.22 -9.77 -0.60
CA ALA A 9 -37.13 -9.23 -1.38
C ALA A 9 -35.95 -10.23 -1.40
N GLY A 10 -35.74 -10.87 -2.55
CA GLY A 10 -34.57 -11.72 -2.79
C GLY A 10 -33.31 -10.89 -2.62
N ARG A 11 -32.46 -11.30 -1.67
CA ARG A 11 -31.13 -10.73 -1.41
C ARG A 11 -30.40 -10.56 -2.74
N GLY A 12 -29.89 -9.35 -3.01
CA GLY A 12 -29.32 -8.93 -4.30
C GLY A 12 -28.17 -9.79 -4.82
N VAL A 13 -28.53 -10.91 -5.45
CA VAL A 13 -27.67 -11.79 -6.23
C VAL A 13 -27.81 -11.35 -7.69
N ARG A 14 -26.67 -11.11 -8.37
CA ARG A 14 -26.69 -10.80 -9.81
C ARG A 14 -27.17 -12.04 -10.57
N SER A 15 -27.70 -11.86 -11.78
CA SER A 15 -28.21 -12.93 -12.64
C SER A 15 -27.23 -14.09 -12.91
N ASN A 16 -25.94 -13.90 -12.64
CA ASN A 16 -24.88 -14.90 -12.77
C ASN A 16 -24.54 -15.64 -11.45
N GLY A 17 -25.40 -15.59 -10.43
CA GLY A 17 -25.20 -16.29 -9.16
C GLY A 17 -24.07 -15.73 -8.28
N ARG A 18 -23.36 -14.68 -8.74
CA ARG A 18 -22.36 -14.00 -7.92
C ARG A 18 -23.08 -13.07 -6.94
N SER A 19 -22.80 -13.27 -5.65
CA SER A 19 -23.16 -12.29 -4.62
C SER A 19 -22.61 -10.92 -5.00
N LYS A 20 -23.28 -9.83 -4.57
CA LYS A 20 -22.66 -8.50 -4.62
C LYS A 20 -21.28 -8.63 -3.97
N ARG A 21 -20.21 -8.49 -4.77
CA ARG A 21 -18.83 -8.54 -4.25
C ARG A 21 -18.73 -7.55 -3.10
N SER A 22 -18.31 -8.02 -1.93
CA SER A 22 -17.77 -7.13 -0.90
C SER A 22 -16.67 -6.28 -1.55
N GLY A 23 -16.58 -5.00 -1.18
CA GLY A 23 -15.57 -4.10 -1.73
C GLY A 23 -14.14 -4.63 -1.57
N PRO A 24 -13.16 -4.05 -2.30
CA PRO A 24 -11.76 -4.41 -2.14
C PRO A 24 -11.28 -4.13 -0.71
N PHE A 25 -10.28 -4.90 -0.27
CA PHE A 25 -9.70 -4.81 1.06
C PHE A 25 -8.17 -4.77 0.98
N VAL A 26 -7.55 -4.15 1.97
CA VAL A 26 -6.10 -4.13 2.14
C VAL A 26 -5.69 -5.41 2.86
N ARG A 27 -4.72 -6.14 2.30
CA ARG A 27 -4.16 -7.35 2.92
C ARG A 27 -2.72 -7.11 3.33
N ILE A 28 -2.40 -7.38 4.58
CA ILE A 28 -1.04 -7.44 5.09
C ILE A 28 -0.88 -8.81 5.75
N PRO A 29 0.00 -9.69 5.24
CA PRO A 29 0.25 -10.98 5.87
C PRO A 29 0.81 -10.83 7.29
N ASN A 30 0.43 -11.74 8.20
CA ASN A 30 0.91 -11.70 9.60
C ASN A 30 2.44 -11.72 9.71
N PHE A 31 3.15 -12.45 8.85
CA PHE A 31 4.62 -12.47 8.87
C PHE A 31 5.24 -11.09 8.64
N VAL A 32 4.55 -10.18 7.95
CA VAL A 32 4.98 -8.78 7.80
C VAL A 32 4.89 -8.08 9.15
N PHE A 33 3.74 -8.20 9.83
CA PHE A 33 3.53 -7.64 11.17
C PHE A 33 4.52 -8.18 12.20
N ASP A 34 4.82 -9.48 12.13
CA ASP A 34 5.66 -10.16 13.11
C ASP A 34 7.16 -9.94 12.88
N SER A 35 7.53 -9.32 11.76
CA SER A 35 8.93 -8.98 11.49
C SER A 35 9.48 -7.94 12.49
N PRO A 36 10.76 -8.04 12.91
CA PRO A 36 11.41 -7.02 13.72
C PRO A 36 11.38 -5.64 13.07
N ALA A 37 11.49 -5.59 11.74
CA ALA A 37 11.41 -4.36 10.96
C ALA A 37 10.06 -3.65 11.16
N TYR A 38 8.95 -4.39 11.17
CA TYR A 38 7.62 -3.79 11.28
C TYR A 38 7.37 -3.34 12.72
N ARG A 39 7.77 -4.16 13.69
CA ARG A 39 7.64 -3.85 15.11
C ARG A 39 8.43 -2.61 15.50
N SER A 40 9.54 -2.30 14.82
CA SER A 40 10.31 -1.08 15.05
C SER A 40 9.76 0.18 14.35
N LEU A 41 8.79 0.07 13.43
CA LEU A 41 8.20 1.24 12.76
C LEU A 41 7.37 2.08 13.75
N LYS A 42 7.48 3.40 13.65
CA LYS A 42 6.54 4.34 14.28
C LYS A 42 5.15 4.26 13.61
N PRO A 43 4.08 4.79 14.24
CA PRO A 43 2.73 4.76 13.65
C PRO A 43 2.62 5.42 12.26
N GLY A 44 3.32 6.53 12.02
CA GLY A 44 3.28 7.26 10.75
C GLY A 44 3.71 6.42 9.54
N PRO A 45 4.91 5.84 9.53
CA PRO A 45 5.34 4.91 8.49
C PRO A 45 4.40 3.72 8.29
N ARG A 46 3.79 3.18 9.35
CA ARG A 46 2.80 2.07 9.23
C ARG A 46 1.53 2.52 8.50
N ALA A 47 1.06 3.74 8.77
CA ALA A 47 -0.07 4.33 8.05
C ALA A 47 0.28 4.56 6.57
N LEU A 48 1.47 5.10 6.28
CA LEU A 48 1.95 5.26 4.91
C LEU A 48 2.05 3.92 4.16
N LEU A 49 2.53 2.88 4.82
CA LEU A 49 2.62 1.54 4.23
C LEU A 49 1.23 1.03 3.81
N SER A 50 0.22 1.19 4.67
CA SER A 50 -1.17 0.83 4.36
C SER A 50 -1.70 1.57 3.14
N GLU A 51 -1.37 2.86 2.99
CA GLU A 51 -1.74 3.67 1.83
C GLU A 51 -1.07 3.20 0.53
N ILE A 52 0.19 2.74 0.59
CA ILE A 52 0.87 2.12 -0.56
C ILE A 52 0.18 0.81 -0.93
N ILE A 53 -0.09 -0.07 0.04
CA ILE A 53 -0.73 -1.37 -0.21
C ILE A 53 -2.14 -1.19 -0.76
N ARG A 54 -2.89 -0.17 -0.32
CA ARG A 54 -4.23 0.10 -0.84
C ARG A 54 -4.26 0.45 -2.33
N ARG A 55 -3.14 0.95 -2.88
CA ARG A 55 -2.98 1.25 -4.30
C ARG A 55 -2.50 0.05 -5.13
N TYR A 56 -2.09 -1.04 -4.47
CA TYR A 56 -1.71 -2.27 -5.14
C TYR A 56 -2.96 -3.03 -5.62
N ASN A 57 -2.99 -3.39 -6.90
CA ASN A 57 -4.15 -4.04 -7.55
C ASN A 57 -3.87 -5.49 -7.97
N GLY A 58 -2.71 -6.06 -7.62
CA GLY A 58 -2.30 -7.41 -7.99
C GLY A 58 -1.40 -7.49 -9.23
N SER A 59 -1.32 -6.44 -10.04
CA SER A 59 -0.49 -6.42 -11.25
C SER A 59 0.42 -5.20 -11.38
N ASN A 60 0.17 -4.14 -10.62
CA ASN A 60 0.95 -2.89 -10.67
C ASN A 60 2.11 -2.82 -9.67
N ASN A 61 2.57 -3.93 -9.09
CA ASN A 61 3.71 -3.88 -8.17
C ASN A 61 4.98 -3.45 -8.91
N GLY A 62 5.63 -2.38 -8.46
CA GLY A 62 6.71 -1.70 -9.17
C GLY A 62 6.28 -0.43 -9.91
N HIS A 63 4.97 -0.25 -10.09
CA HIS A 63 4.33 0.93 -10.69
C HIS A 63 3.31 1.58 -9.75
N ILE A 64 3.43 1.34 -8.43
CA ILE A 64 2.52 1.91 -7.45
C ILE A 64 2.85 3.39 -7.30
N GLY A 65 2.07 4.26 -7.94
CA GLY A 65 2.26 5.71 -7.87
C GLY A 65 1.81 6.29 -6.54
N LEU A 66 2.73 6.92 -5.81
CA LEU A 66 2.39 7.73 -4.63
C LEU A 66 3.47 8.79 -4.38
N GLY A 67 3.15 10.05 -4.66
CA GLY A 67 4.03 11.18 -4.36
C GLY A 67 3.89 11.68 -2.91
N VAL A 68 4.89 12.43 -2.42
CA VAL A 68 4.86 13.00 -1.05
C VAL A 68 3.63 13.88 -0.79
N ARG A 69 3.18 14.67 -1.78
CA ARG A 69 2.00 15.55 -1.62
C ARG A 69 0.69 14.75 -1.51
N GLU A 70 0.56 13.69 -2.29
CA GLU A 70 -0.59 12.78 -2.24
C GLU A 70 -0.58 11.96 -0.95
N ALA A 71 0.60 11.55 -0.49
CA ALA A 71 0.77 10.88 0.80
C ALA A 71 0.40 11.80 1.97
N CYS A 72 0.82 13.06 1.95
CA CYS A 72 0.37 14.08 2.90
C CYS A 72 -1.16 14.19 2.95
N ALA A 73 -1.83 14.28 1.80
CA ALA A 73 -3.28 14.34 1.73
C ALA A 73 -3.94 13.06 2.27
N ALA A 74 -3.42 11.88 1.90
CA ALA A 74 -3.95 10.59 2.35
C ALA A 74 -3.79 10.36 3.86
N LEU A 75 -2.70 10.86 4.44
CA LEU A 75 -2.41 10.76 5.87
C LEU A 75 -2.97 11.92 6.69
N ASN A 76 -3.64 12.89 6.04
CA ASN A 76 -4.08 14.14 6.67
C ASN A 76 -2.93 14.89 7.40
N MET A 77 -1.77 14.96 6.75
CA MET A 77 -0.58 15.65 7.27
C MET A 77 -0.17 16.80 6.35
N LYS A 78 0.27 17.91 6.94
CA LYS A 78 0.71 19.10 6.16
C LYS A 78 2.21 19.09 5.89
N ASP A 79 3.00 18.50 6.79
CA ASP A 79 4.45 18.48 6.71
C ASP A 79 4.96 17.40 5.74
N LYS A 80 5.56 17.86 4.64
CA LYS A 80 6.12 17.00 3.60
C LYS A 80 7.43 16.37 4.02
N ASP A 81 8.23 17.03 4.86
CA ASP A 81 9.54 16.52 5.28
C ASP A 81 9.37 15.36 6.25
N THR A 82 8.41 15.47 7.18
CA THR A 82 8.00 14.34 8.03
C THR A 82 7.52 13.15 7.20
N VAL A 83 6.61 13.37 6.24
CA VAL A 83 6.10 12.27 5.37
C VAL A 83 7.21 11.69 4.48
N ASN A 84 8.15 12.52 3.99
CA ASN A 84 9.32 12.05 3.26
C ASN A 84 10.23 11.20 4.16
N GLY A 85 10.36 11.55 5.45
CA GLY A 85 11.00 10.72 6.47
C GLY A 85 10.37 9.33 6.59
N PHE A 86 9.04 9.23 6.49
CA PHE A 86 8.35 7.95 6.52
C PHE A 86 8.68 7.08 5.30
N PHE A 87 8.75 7.67 4.10
CA PHE A 87 9.22 6.95 2.91
C PHE A 87 10.65 6.42 3.10
N LYS A 88 11.56 7.28 3.58
CA LYS A 88 12.95 6.89 3.86
C LYS A 88 13.03 5.76 4.87
N GLU A 89 12.22 5.78 5.92
CA GLU A 89 12.18 4.72 6.92
C GLU A 89 11.67 3.39 6.34
N LEU A 90 10.60 3.41 5.53
CA LEU A 90 10.07 2.21 4.87
C LEU A 90 11.06 1.61 3.86
N VAL A 91 11.78 2.46 3.11
CA VAL A 91 12.85 2.04 2.19
C VAL A 91 14.03 1.46 2.98
N GLY A 92 14.53 2.18 3.99
CA GLY A 92 15.66 1.75 4.81
C GLY A 92 15.40 0.44 5.57
N LYS A 93 14.14 0.17 5.91
CA LYS A 93 13.73 -1.10 6.52
C LYS A 93 13.34 -2.17 5.51
N GLY A 94 13.40 -1.91 4.21
CA GLY A 94 13.19 -2.91 3.15
C GLY A 94 11.73 -3.33 2.93
N PHE A 95 10.75 -2.51 3.31
CA PHE A 95 9.33 -2.76 3.01
C PHE A 95 8.96 -2.38 1.59
N ILE A 96 9.53 -1.28 1.11
CA ILE A 96 9.28 -0.75 -0.23
C ILE A 96 10.59 -0.40 -0.93
N VAL A 97 10.57 -0.42 -2.26
CA VAL A 97 11.67 0.07 -3.12
C VAL A 97 11.13 1.15 -4.04
N CYS A 98 11.86 2.26 -4.17
CA CYS A 98 11.58 3.28 -5.17
C CYS A 98 12.09 2.77 -6.52
N VAL A 99 11.18 2.32 -7.40
CA VAL A 99 11.53 1.84 -8.74
C VAL A 99 11.84 3.03 -9.65
N ARG A 100 11.10 4.13 -9.47
CA ARG A 100 11.33 5.38 -10.18
C ARG A 100 11.16 6.55 -9.24
N SER A 101 12.22 7.35 -9.10
CA SER A 101 12.12 8.62 -8.41
C SER A 101 11.36 9.62 -9.26
N GLY A 102 10.30 10.22 -8.71
CA GLY A 102 9.66 11.39 -9.30
C GLY A 102 10.63 12.58 -9.33
N GLY A 103 10.51 13.44 -10.35
CA GLY A 103 11.29 14.66 -10.50
C GLY A 103 10.40 15.87 -10.76
N PHE A 104 10.66 16.98 -10.06
CA PHE A 104 9.94 18.26 -10.27
C PHE A 104 10.64 19.19 -11.27
N ASN A 105 11.92 18.93 -11.59
CA ASN A 105 12.80 19.82 -12.37
C ASN A 105 12.93 19.46 -13.86
N MET A 106 11.89 18.88 -14.47
CA MET A 106 11.93 18.58 -15.89
C MET A 106 11.12 19.61 -16.68
N LYS A 107 11.71 20.14 -17.75
CA LYS A 107 11.15 21.17 -18.66
C LYS A 107 9.85 20.72 -19.35
N ASP A 108 9.53 19.43 -19.28
CA ASP A 108 8.33 18.83 -19.86
C ASP A 108 7.27 18.53 -18.77
N PRO A 109 6.09 19.18 -18.79
CA PRO A 109 4.99 18.90 -17.87
C PRO A 109 4.53 17.43 -17.87
N SER A 110 4.67 16.71 -18.99
CA SER A 110 4.31 15.28 -19.11
C SER A 110 5.24 14.36 -18.32
N SER A 111 6.42 14.86 -17.93
CA SER A 111 7.43 14.12 -17.17
C SER A 111 7.30 14.29 -15.65
N ARG A 112 6.38 15.14 -15.16
CA ARG A 112 6.03 15.28 -13.75
C ARG A 112 5.27 14.05 -13.26
N ARG A 113 6.00 12.97 -12.99
CA ARG A 113 5.44 11.73 -12.48
C ARG A 113 5.65 11.60 -10.98
N ALA A 114 4.66 11.01 -10.32
CA ALA A 114 4.80 10.55 -8.96
C ALA A 114 5.90 9.49 -8.87
N SER A 115 6.52 9.35 -7.70
CA SER A 115 7.41 8.21 -7.44
C SER A 115 6.62 6.91 -7.54
N GLU A 116 7.25 5.91 -8.16
CA GLU A 116 6.69 4.56 -8.32
C GLU A 116 7.36 3.59 -7.35
N TRP A 117 6.53 2.82 -6.65
CA TRP A 117 6.96 1.96 -5.55
C TRP A 117 6.71 0.49 -5.84
N ARG A 118 7.59 -0.35 -5.31
CA ARG A 118 7.46 -1.81 -5.23
C ARG A 118 7.33 -2.24 -3.78
N ILE A 119 6.38 -3.11 -3.47
CA ILE A 119 6.23 -3.81 -2.18
C ILE A 119 7.08 -5.09 -2.22
N THR A 120 7.98 -5.26 -1.25
CA THR A 120 9.02 -6.30 -1.33
C THR A 120 8.52 -7.71 -0.99
N TRP A 121 7.37 -7.87 -0.33
CA TRP A 121 6.76 -9.19 -0.07
C TRP A 121 5.74 -9.64 -1.11
N GLU A 122 5.43 -8.79 -2.09
CA GLU A 122 4.56 -9.11 -3.22
C GLU A 122 5.39 -9.41 -4.47
N ARG A 123 4.86 -10.22 -5.40
CA ARG A 123 5.50 -10.45 -6.70
C ARG A 123 5.47 -9.17 -7.55
N ALA A 124 6.50 -8.95 -8.36
CA ALA A 124 6.54 -7.85 -9.32
C ALA A 124 6.78 -8.43 -10.72
N ALA A 125 5.75 -8.52 -11.54
CA ALA A 125 5.79 -9.25 -12.81
C ALA A 125 6.41 -10.65 -12.63
N ASP A 126 7.53 -10.92 -13.31
CA ASP A 126 8.24 -12.19 -13.26
C ASP A 126 9.23 -12.30 -12.09
N GLU A 127 9.45 -11.23 -11.34
CA GLU A 127 10.35 -11.22 -10.19
C GLU A 127 9.68 -11.81 -8.93
N PRO A 128 10.36 -12.74 -8.22
CA PRO A 128 9.88 -13.25 -6.95
C PRO A 128 9.96 -12.18 -5.84
N PRO A 129 9.15 -12.32 -4.76
CA PRO A 129 9.21 -11.39 -3.63
C PRO A 129 10.58 -11.43 -2.93
N THR A 130 11.22 -10.28 -2.75
CA THR A 130 12.56 -10.18 -2.14
C THR A 130 12.54 -10.21 -0.62
N LYS A 131 11.44 -9.76 0.00
CA LYS A 131 11.20 -9.70 1.47
C LYS A 131 12.37 -9.08 2.24
N GLU A 132 12.95 -7.99 1.73
CA GLU A 132 14.16 -7.36 2.27
C GLU A 132 14.06 -7.03 3.77
N PHE A 133 12.88 -6.59 4.23
CA PHE A 133 12.60 -6.32 5.65
C PHE A 133 12.78 -7.53 6.58
N MET A 134 12.72 -8.77 6.08
CA MET A 134 12.97 -9.97 6.88
C MET A 134 14.45 -10.12 7.27
N ARG A 135 15.36 -9.45 6.54
CA ARG A 135 16.80 -9.45 6.80
C ARG A 135 17.23 -8.27 7.67
N TRP A 136 16.35 -7.29 7.87
CA TRP A 136 16.63 -6.13 8.70
C TRP A 136 16.81 -6.55 10.16
N LYS A 137 17.85 -6.03 10.79
CA LYS A 137 18.12 -6.21 12.21
C LYS A 137 18.08 -4.84 12.87
N PRO A 138 17.49 -4.71 14.07
CA PRO A 138 17.67 -3.50 14.85
C PRO A 138 19.16 -3.32 15.09
N GLU A 139 19.66 -2.10 14.94
CA GLU A 139 20.96 -1.74 15.51
C GLU A 139 20.80 -1.93 17.02
N LEU A 140 21.26 -3.07 17.52
CA LEU A 140 21.42 -3.27 18.94
C LEU A 140 22.23 -2.08 19.43
N LEU A 141 21.66 -1.34 20.38
CA LEU A 141 22.33 -0.26 21.10
C LEU A 141 23.78 -0.68 21.31
N ARG A 142 24.71 0.00 20.63
CA ARG A 142 26.11 -0.03 21.02
C ARG A 142 26.17 0.65 22.38
N SER A 143 25.87 -0.12 23.43
CA SER A 143 26.17 0.23 24.82
C SER A 143 27.66 0.10 25.05
#